data_AF-A0A4U9HY01-F1
#
_entry.id   AF-A0A4U9HY01-F1
#
_cell.length_a   1.000
_cell.length_b   1.000
_cell.length_c   1.000
_cell.angle_alpha   90.00
_cell.angle_beta   90.00
_cell.angle_gamma   90.00
#
_symmetry.space_group_name_H-M   'P 1'
#
loop_
_entity.id
_entity.type
_entity.pdbx_description
1 polymer ?
#
loop_
_entity_poly.entity_id
_entity_poly.type
_entity_poly.pdbx_seq_one_letter_code
_entity_poly.pdbx_strand_id
1 'polypeptide(L)'
;MDSLSNAITGQIKTAWSGEETAGSALGASPEYTGKKADPLLSDAEKLSKAMRLAYLGDKQGTQAPPVFKSWISDRDLVNQNIPATEVRVLLTKSELSDLSDVMKKIVNAANEGMISPDDMFASLRSLAATMGNDPNQAKGKNATRLGEMGLLGEYIESLPYLSEVLSLDEETWKSWDGLEQERFIRRLNTKLNYYQRYNEDADRWVALAPDSDPRDNVYPVPLENLP
;
A
#
# COMPACT_ATOMS: atom_id res chain seq x y z
N MET A 1 -30.64 -4.85 15.79
CA MET A 1 -31.56 -4.16 14.86
C MET A 1 -32.01 -2.82 15.44
N ASP A 2 -32.43 -2.74 16.71
CA ASP A 2 -32.91 -1.48 17.30
C ASP A 2 -31.85 -0.38 17.50
N SER A 3 -30.58 -0.73 17.72
CA SER A 3 -29.52 0.27 17.95
C SER A 3 -29.21 1.12 16.73
N LEU A 4 -29.34 0.56 15.52
CA LEU A 4 -29.01 1.24 14.26
C LEU A 4 -30.18 2.11 13.77
N SER A 5 -31.43 1.64 13.92
CA SER A 5 -32.62 2.48 13.74
C SER A 5 -32.61 3.66 14.71
N ASN A 6 -32.29 3.43 15.99
CA ASN A 6 -32.21 4.52 16.98
C ASN A 6 -31.09 5.52 16.66
N ALA A 7 -29.95 5.06 16.11
CA ALA A 7 -28.87 5.94 15.68
C ALA A 7 -29.29 6.81 14.47
N ILE A 8 -29.96 6.23 13.46
CA ILE A 8 -30.42 6.97 12.27
C ILE A 8 -31.55 7.94 12.63
N THR A 9 -32.55 7.52 13.41
CA THR A 9 -33.62 8.41 13.87
C THR A 9 -33.08 9.49 14.79
N GLY A 10 -32.07 9.18 15.61
CA GLY A 10 -31.32 10.15 16.41
C GLY A 10 -30.70 11.23 15.52
N GLN A 11 -29.92 10.83 14.51
CA GLN A 11 -29.27 11.74 13.56
C GLN A 11 -30.26 12.65 12.81
N ILE A 12 -31.39 12.09 12.34
CA ILE A 12 -32.45 12.86 11.65
C ILE A 12 -33.08 13.89 12.58
N LYS A 13 -33.33 13.53 13.85
CA LYS A 13 -33.92 14.43 14.85
C LYS A 13 -32.97 15.58 15.21
N THR A 14 -31.68 15.29 15.36
CA THR A 14 -30.65 16.30 15.60
C THR A 14 -30.37 17.20 14.38
N ALA A 15 -30.55 16.68 13.15
CA ALA A 15 -30.50 17.49 11.95
C ALA A 15 -31.71 18.45 11.85
N TRP A 16 -32.89 18.02 12.32
CA TRP A 16 -34.10 18.85 12.41
C TRP A 16 -34.05 19.90 13.53
N SER A 17 -33.38 19.63 14.65
CA SER A 17 -33.20 20.59 15.75
C SER A 17 -32.17 21.69 15.45
N GLY A 18 -31.46 21.59 14.32
CA GLY A 18 -30.40 22.53 13.97
C GLY A 18 -29.11 22.33 14.79
N GLU A 19 -28.92 21.17 15.41
CA GLU A 19 -27.70 20.82 16.14
C GLU A 19 -26.61 20.25 15.20
N GLU A 20 -25.34 20.38 15.59
CA GLU A 20 -24.19 19.94 14.79
C GLU A 20 -24.27 18.42 14.57
N THR A 21 -24.47 18.03 13.31
CA THR A 21 -24.61 16.63 12.88
C THR A 21 -23.95 16.43 11.54
N ALA A 22 -23.53 15.19 11.27
CA ALA A 22 -23.04 14.76 9.98
C ALA A 22 -24.05 15.14 8.86
N GLY A 23 -23.70 16.13 8.04
CA GLY A 23 -24.52 16.59 6.90
C GLY A 23 -25.51 17.73 7.18
N SER A 24 -25.47 18.42 8.33
CA SER A 24 -26.34 19.58 8.58
C SER A 24 -25.89 20.85 7.86
N ALA A 25 -26.80 21.82 7.70
CA ALA A 25 -26.52 23.12 7.09
C ALA A 25 -25.42 23.92 7.82
N LEU A 26 -25.23 23.68 9.13
CA LEU A 26 -24.12 24.26 9.90
C LEU A 26 -22.76 23.66 9.51
N GLY A 27 -22.73 22.39 9.08
CA GLY A 27 -21.54 21.73 8.54
C GLY A 27 -21.16 22.15 7.12
N ALA A 28 -22.02 22.93 6.44
CA ALA A 28 -21.76 23.49 5.12
C ALA A 28 -21.13 24.89 5.17
N SER A 29 -21.03 25.51 6.36
CA SER A 29 -20.36 26.81 6.53
C SER A 29 -18.82 26.63 6.45
N PRO A 30 -18.11 27.35 5.57
CA PRO A 30 -16.65 27.30 5.46
C PRO A 30 -15.91 27.66 6.75
N GLU A 31 -16.57 28.33 7.70
CA GLU A 31 -16.00 28.75 8.99
C GLU A 31 -15.85 27.58 9.99
N TYR A 32 -16.60 26.48 9.81
CA TYR A 32 -16.62 25.32 10.73
C TYR A 32 -16.14 24.00 10.10
N THR A 33 -15.82 23.99 8.80
CA THR A 33 -15.35 22.81 8.04
C THR A 33 -13.88 22.46 8.26
N GLY A 34 -13.14 23.28 9.00
CA GLY A 34 -11.72 23.08 9.30
C GLY A 34 -11.48 21.92 10.27
N LYS A 35 -11.43 20.68 9.75
CA LYS A 35 -10.82 19.43 10.30
C LYS A 35 -11.72 18.18 10.36
N LYS A 36 -13.05 18.28 10.21
CA LYS A 36 -13.98 17.13 10.39
C LYS A 36 -14.61 16.54 9.12
N ALA A 37 -14.43 17.16 7.94
CA ALA A 37 -14.98 16.60 6.69
C ALA A 37 -14.28 15.30 6.26
N ASP A 38 -12.97 15.20 6.52
CA ASP A 38 -12.12 14.08 6.11
C ASP A 38 -12.42 12.77 6.88
N PRO A 39 -12.56 12.78 8.22
CA PRO A 39 -12.94 11.58 8.97
C PRO A 39 -14.28 11.00 8.52
N LEU A 40 -15.28 11.86 8.25
CA LEU A 40 -16.63 11.44 7.88
C LEU A 40 -16.66 10.73 6.52
N LEU A 41 -15.92 11.25 5.54
CA LEU A 41 -15.75 10.63 4.23
C LEU A 41 -15.08 9.25 4.39
N SER A 42 -14.00 9.17 5.18
CA SER A 42 -13.29 7.92 5.42
C SER A 42 -14.16 6.86 6.12
N ASP A 43 -15.02 7.29 7.04
CA ASP A 43 -15.91 6.40 7.79
C ASP A 43 -17.06 5.91 6.90
N ALA A 44 -17.60 6.77 6.04
CA ALA A 44 -18.60 6.38 5.04
C ALA A 44 -18.04 5.35 4.05
N GLU A 45 -16.79 5.54 3.60
CA GLU A 45 -16.10 4.59 2.73
C GLU A 45 -15.92 3.23 3.42
N LYS A 46 -15.40 3.19 4.65
CA LYS A 46 -15.25 1.94 5.43
C LYS A 46 -16.58 1.24 5.64
N LEU A 47 -17.63 1.98 5.99
CA LEU A 47 -18.97 1.42 6.18
C LEU A 47 -19.49 0.81 4.89
N SER A 48 -19.34 1.49 3.75
CA SER A 48 -19.78 0.98 2.45
C SER A 48 -19.06 -0.33 2.07
N LYS A 49 -17.74 -0.41 2.31
CA LYS A 49 -16.94 -1.63 2.10
C LYS A 49 -17.42 -2.76 3.01
N ALA A 50 -17.64 -2.48 4.30
CA ALA A 50 -18.13 -3.46 5.26
C ALA A 50 -19.53 -3.99 4.90
N MET A 51 -20.44 -3.13 4.44
CA MET A 51 -21.78 -3.54 3.97
C MET A 51 -21.69 -4.45 2.75
N ARG A 52 -20.82 -4.11 1.78
CA ARG A 52 -20.58 -4.96 0.60
C ARG A 52 -20.02 -6.32 0.99
N LEU A 53 -19.06 -6.37 1.91
CA LEU A 53 -18.49 -7.62 2.43
C LEU A 53 -19.55 -8.45 3.15
N ALA A 54 -20.39 -7.84 4.00
CA ALA A 54 -21.47 -8.53 4.68
C ALA A 54 -22.50 -9.12 3.71
N TYR A 55 -22.87 -8.37 2.67
CA TYR A 55 -23.77 -8.85 1.61
C TYR A 55 -23.15 -10.03 0.83
N LEU A 56 -21.87 -9.93 0.46
CA LEU A 56 -21.17 -11.01 -0.23
C LEU A 56 -21.05 -12.26 0.64
N GLY A 57 -20.74 -12.09 1.92
CA GLY A 57 -20.70 -13.18 2.89
C GLY A 57 -22.05 -13.88 3.05
N ASP A 58 -23.15 -13.11 3.13
CA ASP A 58 -24.51 -13.65 3.17
C ASP A 58 -24.87 -14.42 1.89
N LYS A 59 -24.52 -13.88 0.71
CA LYS A 59 -24.76 -14.54 -0.59
C LYS A 59 -23.95 -15.80 -0.82
N GLN A 60 -22.69 -15.83 -0.35
CA GLN A 60 -21.77 -16.95 -0.55
C GLN A 60 -21.79 -17.94 0.62
N GLY A 61 -22.48 -17.64 1.72
CA GLY A 61 -22.48 -18.45 2.94
C GLY A 61 -21.12 -18.44 3.65
N THR A 62 -20.32 -17.40 3.47
CA THR A 62 -18.96 -17.28 4.02
C THR A 62 -18.93 -16.24 5.15
N GLN A 63 -18.19 -16.54 6.22
CA GLN A 63 -17.96 -15.63 7.33
C GLN A 63 -16.46 -15.42 7.52
N ALA A 64 -16.06 -14.18 7.81
CA ALA A 64 -14.67 -13.88 8.15
C ALA A 64 -14.23 -14.69 9.39
N PRO A 65 -13.06 -15.34 9.37
CA PRO A 65 -12.54 -16.05 10.53
C PRO A 65 -12.39 -15.14 11.76
N PRO A 66 -12.52 -15.66 12.98
CA PRO A 66 -12.32 -14.87 14.18
C PRO A 66 -10.87 -14.39 14.26
N VAL A 67 -10.69 -13.07 14.32
CA VAL A 67 -9.37 -12.44 14.51
C VAL A 67 -9.17 -12.20 16.00
N PHE A 68 -8.07 -12.68 16.57
CA PHE A 68 -7.69 -12.38 17.95
C PHE A 68 -6.53 -11.38 17.98
N LYS A 69 -6.49 -10.56 19.04
CA LYS A 69 -5.36 -9.66 19.32
C LYS A 69 -4.59 -10.25 20.50
N SER A 70 -3.28 -10.41 20.33
CA SER A 70 -2.38 -10.89 21.37
C SER A 70 -1.08 -10.09 21.35
N TRP A 71 -0.32 -10.18 22.44
CA TRP A 71 0.99 -9.56 22.58
C TRP A 71 2.05 -10.65 22.62
N ILE A 72 3.14 -10.44 21.89
CA ILE A 72 4.31 -11.32 21.89
C ILE A 72 5.56 -10.51 22.21
N SER A 73 6.56 -11.15 22.80
CA SER A 73 7.89 -10.53 22.95
C SER A 73 8.64 -10.64 21.63
N ASP A 74 9.15 -9.53 21.12
CA ASP A 74 10.05 -9.52 19.95
C ASP A 74 11.42 -10.16 20.26
N ARG A 75 11.78 -10.26 21.54
CA ARG A 75 13.07 -10.79 21.99
C ARG A 75 12.91 -12.05 22.81
N ASP A 76 13.90 -12.92 22.74
CA ASP A 76 14.00 -14.08 23.62
C ASP A 76 14.04 -13.60 25.09
N LEU A 77 13.24 -14.25 25.94
CA LEU A 77 13.12 -13.93 27.36
C LEU A 77 14.40 -14.26 28.14
N VAL A 78 15.17 -15.26 27.71
CA VAL A 78 16.43 -15.66 28.35
C VAL A 78 17.59 -14.84 27.78
N ASN A 79 17.64 -14.69 26.45
CA ASN A 79 18.75 -14.05 25.76
C ASN A 79 18.27 -12.89 24.90
N GLN A 80 18.08 -11.72 25.53
CA GLN A 80 17.45 -10.53 24.94
C GLN A 80 18.12 -9.99 23.67
N ASN A 81 19.35 -10.41 23.37
CA ASN A 81 20.04 -10.04 22.14
C ASN A 81 19.51 -10.77 20.89
N ILE A 82 18.76 -11.87 21.07
CA ILE A 82 18.26 -12.68 19.96
C ILE A 82 16.83 -12.21 19.60
N PRO A 83 16.58 -11.77 18.35
CA PRO A 83 15.22 -11.53 17.87
C PRO A 83 14.46 -12.85 17.78
N ALA A 84 13.28 -12.91 18.38
CA ALA A 84 12.38 -14.05 18.40
C ALA A 84 11.31 -13.98 17.29
N THR A 85 11.15 -12.81 16.65
CA THR A 85 10.13 -12.59 15.63
C THR A 85 10.71 -11.97 14.36
N GLU A 86 10.08 -12.27 13.22
CA GLU A 86 10.45 -11.72 11.92
C GLU A 86 9.20 -11.14 11.25
N VAL A 87 9.29 -9.92 10.75
CA VAL A 87 8.18 -9.25 10.05
C VAL A 87 8.23 -9.61 8.57
N ARG A 88 7.13 -10.19 8.08
CA ARG A 88 6.95 -10.54 6.67
C ARG A 88 5.64 -9.98 6.15
N VAL A 89 5.65 -9.55 4.89
CA VAL A 89 4.48 -9.07 4.17
C VAL A 89 4.00 -10.19 3.25
N LEU A 90 2.70 -10.50 3.34
CA LEU A 90 2.06 -11.46 2.45
C LEU A 90 1.73 -10.75 1.15
N LEU A 91 2.36 -11.17 0.05
CA LEU A 91 2.06 -10.69 -1.29
C LEU A 91 1.44 -11.82 -2.11
N THR A 92 0.39 -11.50 -2.86
CA THR A 92 -0.17 -12.42 -3.86
C THR A 92 0.80 -12.60 -5.03
N LYS A 93 0.59 -13.66 -5.82
CA LYS A 93 1.42 -13.92 -7.00
C LYS A 93 1.26 -12.84 -8.06
N SER A 94 0.05 -12.30 -8.25
CA SER A 94 -0.16 -11.13 -9.12
C SER A 94 0.61 -9.92 -8.62
N GLU A 95 0.49 -9.57 -7.34
CA GLU A 95 1.20 -8.43 -6.77
C GLU A 95 2.72 -8.57 -6.89
N LEU A 96 3.27 -9.75 -6.58
CA LEU A 96 4.71 -9.98 -6.69
C LEU A 96 5.22 -9.94 -8.15
N SER A 97 4.43 -10.44 -9.10
CA SER A 97 4.75 -10.35 -10.53
C SER A 97 4.76 -8.89 -11.00
N ASP A 98 3.73 -8.13 -10.65
CA ASP A 98 3.63 -6.71 -10.99
C ASP A 98 4.78 -5.91 -10.37
N LEU A 99 5.11 -6.20 -9.10
CA LEU A 99 6.24 -5.60 -8.40
C LEU A 99 7.58 -5.89 -9.09
N SER A 100 7.79 -7.13 -9.54
CA SER A 100 8.97 -7.54 -10.29
C SER A 100 9.09 -6.80 -11.61
N ASP A 101 7.99 -6.65 -12.36
CA ASP A 101 7.97 -5.95 -13.64
C ASP A 101 8.24 -4.45 -13.49
N VAL A 102 7.66 -3.81 -12.47
CA VAL A 102 7.94 -2.41 -12.13
C VAL A 102 9.40 -2.25 -11.72
N MET A 103 9.91 -3.12 -10.83
CA MET A 103 11.29 -3.07 -10.37
C MET A 103 12.28 -3.21 -11.53
N LYS A 104 11.99 -4.10 -12.49
CA LYS A 104 12.79 -4.26 -13.71
C LYS A 104 12.82 -2.98 -14.55
N LYS A 105 11.69 -2.28 -14.68
CA LYS A 105 11.63 -0.98 -15.38
C LYS A 105 12.43 0.09 -14.65
N ILE A 106 12.36 0.13 -13.31
CA ILE A 106 13.16 1.06 -12.48
C ILE A 106 14.65 0.79 -12.67
N VAL A 107 15.08 -0.47 -12.63
CA VAL A 107 16.47 -0.86 -12.89
C VAL A 107 16.93 -0.40 -14.27
N ASN A 108 16.12 -0.59 -15.31
CA ASN A 108 16.46 -0.15 -16.66
C ASN A 108 16.63 1.38 -16.73
N ALA A 109 15.68 2.14 -16.17
CA ALA A 109 15.76 3.60 -16.12
C ALA A 109 16.98 4.08 -15.31
N ALA A 110 17.35 3.38 -14.23
CA ALA A 110 18.54 3.72 -13.43
C ALA A 110 19.85 3.42 -14.19
N ASN A 111 19.91 2.33 -14.96
CA ASN A 111 21.05 2.04 -15.83
C ASN A 111 21.21 3.08 -16.95
N GLU A 112 20.11 3.51 -17.56
CA GLU A 112 20.11 4.63 -18.52
C GLU A 112 20.57 5.93 -17.83
N GLY A 113 20.12 6.15 -16.59
CA GLY A 113 20.51 7.27 -15.73
C GLY A 113 21.99 7.37 -15.40
N MET A 114 22.74 6.26 -15.41
CA MET A 114 24.21 6.31 -15.24
C MET A 114 24.90 6.98 -16.43
N ILE A 115 24.31 6.92 -17.62
CA ILE A 115 24.84 7.55 -18.83
C ILE A 115 24.41 9.02 -18.88
N SER A 116 23.16 9.29 -18.51
CA SER A 116 22.55 10.63 -18.46
C SER A 116 21.76 10.82 -17.16
N PRO A 117 22.34 11.46 -16.12
CA PRO A 117 21.70 11.61 -14.81
C PRO A 117 20.34 12.32 -14.81
N ASP A 118 20.09 13.19 -15.79
CA ASP A 118 18.81 13.89 -15.96
C ASP A 118 17.69 12.98 -16.50
N ASP A 119 18.04 11.86 -17.14
CA ASP A 119 17.08 11.06 -17.91
C ASP A 119 16.34 10.02 -17.07
N MET A 120 16.92 9.51 -15.96
CA MET A 120 16.28 8.48 -15.13
C MET A 120 14.88 8.90 -14.66
N PHE A 121 14.76 10.06 -14.00
CA PHE A 121 13.50 10.53 -13.45
C PHE A 121 12.52 10.96 -14.55
N ALA A 122 13.02 11.43 -15.70
CA ALA A 122 12.19 11.67 -16.87
C ALA A 122 11.58 10.37 -17.41
N SER A 123 12.38 9.31 -17.53
CA SER A 123 11.94 7.97 -17.94
C SER A 123 10.94 7.37 -16.94
N LEU A 124 11.18 7.50 -15.63
CA LEU A 124 10.26 7.02 -14.60
C LEU A 124 8.91 7.76 -14.62
N ARG A 125 8.90 9.08 -14.81
CA ARG A 125 7.65 9.85 -14.98
C ARG A 125 6.90 9.44 -16.24
N SER A 126 7.61 9.15 -17.33
CA SER A 126 7.00 8.64 -18.56
C SER A 126 6.39 7.25 -18.34
N LEU A 127 7.11 6.35 -17.66
CA LEU A 127 6.61 5.02 -17.27
C LEU A 127 5.35 5.14 -16.41
N ALA A 128 5.35 5.99 -15.40
CA ALA A 128 4.18 6.25 -14.55
C ALA A 128 2.99 6.73 -15.38
N ALA A 129 3.20 7.66 -16.31
CA ALA A 129 2.15 8.15 -17.19
C ALA A 129 1.56 7.06 -18.10
N THR A 130 2.36 6.08 -18.53
CA THR A 130 1.87 4.93 -19.32
C THR A 130 1.22 3.83 -18.49
N MET A 131 1.60 3.68 -17.22
CA MET A 131 1.07 2.67 -16.30
C MET A 131 -0.13 3.16 -15.49
N GLY A 132 -0.42 4.47 -15.52
CA GLY A 132 -1.49 5.12 -14.77
C GLY A 132 -2.87 4.58 -15.09
N ASN A 133 -3.29 3.57 -14.31
CA ASN A 133 -4.64 3.00 -14.32
C ASN A 133 -5.62 3.76 -13.39
N ASP A 134 -5.16 4.79 -12.65
CA ASP A 134 -6.01 5.53 -11.72
C ASP A 134 -5.98 7.05 -11.97
N PRO A 135 -7.12 7.67 -12.34
CA PRO A 135 -7.28 9.13 -12.48
C PRO A 135 -6.88 9.92 -11.21
N ASN A 136 -6.92 9.32 -10.02
CA ASN A 136 -6.48 9.97 -8.77
C ASN A 136 -4.96 10.09 -8.65
N GLN A 137 -4.19 9.32 -9.43
CA GLN A 137 -2.72 9.39 -9.51
C GLN A 137 -2.23 10.46 -10.50
N ALA A 138 -3.12 11.25 -11.10
CA ALA A 138 -2.81 12.45 -11.88
C ALA A 138 -2.07 13.57 -11.10
N LYS A 139 -1.58 13.27 -9.89
CA LYS A 139 -0.60 14.06 -9.12
C LYS A 139 0.84 13.90 -9.63
N GLY A 140 1.11 12.95 -10.53
CA GLY A 140 2.45 12.61 -11.04
C GLY A 140 3.25 13.73 -11.73
N LYS A 141 2.68 14.92 -11.97
CA LYS A 141 3.44 16.07 -12.50
C LYS A 141 4.40 16.70 -11.48
N ASN A 142 4.12 16.54 -10.18
CA ASN A 142 4.94 17.10 -9.09
C ASN A 142 5.55 16.00 -8.20
N ALA A 143 5.50 14.73 -8.60
CA ALA A 143 6.11 13.65 -7.84
C ALA A 143 7.63 13.85 -7.81
N THR A 144 8.16 14.04 -6.61
CA THR A 144 9.59 14.28 -6.38
C THR A 144 10.33 12.99 -6.08
N ARG A 145 9.61 12.01 -5.52
CA ARG A 145 10.13 10.71 -5.08
C ARG A 145 9.53 9.56 -5.89
N LEU A 146 10.26 8.46 -5.98
CA LEU A 146 9.80 7.24 -6.67
C LEU A 146 8.47 6.73 -6.11
N GLY A 147 8.28 6.76 -4.79
CA GLY A 147 7.03 6.32 -4.15
C GLY A 147 5.82 7.24 -4.36
N GLU A 148 6.01 8.45 -4.89
CA GLU A 148 4.92 9.38 -5.22
C GLU A 148 4.48 9.26 -6.68
N MET A 149 5.25 8.54 -7.50
CA MET A 149 4.99 8.42 -8.93
C MET A 149 3.88 7.43 -9.27
N GLY A 150 3.33 6.70 -8.28
CA GLY A 150 2.29 5.69 -8.52
C GLY A 150 2.78 4.52 -9.37
N LEU A 151 4.10 4.31 -9.43
CA LEU A 151 4.71 3.20 -10.15
C LEU A 151 4.45 1.87 -9.46
N LEU A 152 4.27 1.90 -8.14
CA LEU A 152 4.13 0.74 -7.29
C LEU A 152 2.68 0.64 -6.82
N GLY A 153 2.22 -0.58 -6.53
CA GLY A 153 0.83 -0.78 -6.12
C GLY A 153 0.54 -0.16 -4.74
N GLU A 154 -0.72 0.21 -4.52
CA GLU A 154 -1.23 0.77 -3.25
C GLU A 154 -0.88 -0.11 -2.03
N TYR A 155 -0.78 -1.43 -2.25
CA TYR A 155 -0.42 -2.41 -1.23
C TYR A 155 1.02 -2.25 -0.70
N ILE A 156 1.90 -1.55 -1.41
CA ILE A 156 3.24 -1.18 -0.93
C ILE A 156 3.26 0.23 -0.35
N GLU A 157 2.60 1.19 -1.01
CA GLU A 157 2.61 2.60 -0.61
C GLU A 157 1.95 2.84 0.76
N SER A 158 0.95 2.03 1.11
CA SER A 158 0.24 2.13 2.40
C SER A 158 0.98 1.49 3.57
N LEU A 159 2.09 0.79 3.34
CA LEU A 159 2.83 0.12 4.39
C LEU A 159 3.67 1.13 5.19
N PRO A 160 3.64 1.09 6.53
CA PRO A 160 4.43 1.98 7.38
C PRO A 160 5.89 1.52 7.50
N TYR A 161 6.59 1.39 6.38
CA TYR A 161 8.00 0.97 6.33
C TYR A 161 8.89 2.03 5.70
N LEU A 162 10.17 2.01 6.10
CA LEU A 162 11.20 2.89 5.54
C LEU A 162 11.81 2.20 4.32
N SER A 163 11.35 2.61 3.14
CA SER A 163 11.90 2.16 1.87
C SER A 163 13.02 3.07 1.40
N GLU A 164 14.17 2.47 1.10
CA GLU A 164 15.26 3.19 0.43
C GLU A 164 14.84 3.60 -0.98
N VAL A 165 14.24 2.69 -1.75
CA VAL A 165 13.89 2.93 -3.16
C VAL A 165 12.75 3.92 -3.32
N LEU A 166 11.69 3.81 -2.51
CA LEU A 166 10.56 4.75 -2.57
C LEU A 166 10.97 6.17 -2.14
N SER A 167 11.94 6.27 -1.23
CA SER A 167 12.39 7.56 -0.70
C SER A 167 13.31 8.32 -1.66
N LEU A 168 13.86 7.66 -2.68
CA LEU A 168 14.78 8.26 -3.63
C LEU A 168 14.10 9.39 -4.41
N ASP A 169 14.73 10.56 -4.37
CA ASP A 169 14.38 11.74 -5.16
C ASP A 169 15.47 12.10 -6.18
N GLU A 170 15.12 12.99 -7.11
CA GLU A 170 15.98 13.37 -8.23
C GLU A 170 17.24 14.11 -7.78
N GLU A 171 17.15 14.93 -6.73
CA GLU A 171 18.28 15.68 -6.20
C GLU A 171 19.29 14.74 -5.54
N THR A 172 18.80 13.80 -4.73
CA THR A 172 19.61 12.75 -4.11
C THR A 172 20.34 11.92 -5.18
N TRP A 173 19.64 11.45 -6.22
CA TRP A 173 20.26 10.68 -7.31
C TRP A 173 21.37 11.44 -8.04
N LYS A 174 21.15 12.73 -8.32
CA LYS A 174 22.14 13.59 -9.00
C LYS A 174 23.32 13.96 -8.12
N SER A 175 23.13 13.94 -6.79
CA SER A 175 24.19 14.24 -5.83
C SER A 175 25.19 13.08 -5.68
N TRP A 176 24.76 11.86 -5.99
CA TRP A 176 25.58 10.65 -5.87
C TRP A 176 26.70 10.58 -6.91
N ASP A 177 27.83 10.01 -6.51
CA ASP A 177 28.87 9.63 -7.45
C ASP A 177 28.49 8.34 -8.21
N GLY A 178 29.23 8.03 -9.28
CA GLY A 178 28.95 6.83 -10.09
C GLY A 178 29.03 5.52 -9.30
N LEU A 179 29.84 5.47 -8.23
CA LEU A 179 29.98 4.28 -7.39
C LEU A 179 28.75 4.09 -6.48
N GLU A 180 28.21 5.17 -5.92
CA GLU A 180 26.98 5.19 -5.14
C GLU A 180 25.78 4.79 -6.01
N GLN A 181 25.69 5.32 -7.23
CA GLN A 181 24.68 4.94 -8.23
C GLN A 181 24.78 3.44 -8.58
N GLU A 182 25.98 2.92 -8.86
CA GLU A 182 26.19 1.49 -9.14
C GLU A 182 25.78 0.61 -7.95
N ARG A 183 26.16 1.01 -6.73
CA ARG A 183 25.77 0.29 -5.50
C ARG A 183 24.25 0.24 -5.34
N PHE A 184 23.55 1.34 -5.63
CA PHE A 184 22.09 1.39 -5.60
C PHE A 184 21.49 0.45 -6.65
N ILE A 185 21.95 0.50 -7.90
CA ILE A 185 21.49 -0.39 -8.98
C ILE A 185 21.74 -1.86 -8.62
N ARG A 186 22.87 -2.19 -8.00
CA ARG A 186 23.15 -3.56 -7.53
C ARG A 186 22.17 -3.99 -6.43
N ARG A 187 21.78 -3.10 -5.51
CA ARG A 187 20.73 -3.40 -4.51
C ARG A 187 19.39 -3.68 -5.20
N LEU A 188 18.99 -2.85 -6.17
CA LEU A 188 17.77 -3.08 -6.95
C LEU A 188 17.78 -4.44 -7.67
N ASN A 189 18.88 -4.78 -8.34
CA ASN A 189 19.05 -6.08 -9.00
C ASN A 189 18.99 -7.26 -8.02
N THR A 190 19.51 -7.08 -6.80
CA THR A 190 19.43 -8.11 -5.75
C THR A 190 17.98 -8.35 -5.34
N LYS A 191 17.19 -7.28 -5.13
CA LYS A 191 15.76 -7.38 -4.83
C LYS A 191 14.98 -8.04 -5.98
N LEU A 192 15.26 -7.64 -7.23
CA LEU A 192 14.65 -8.24 -8.42
C LEU A 192 14.93 -9.75 -8.53
N ASN A 193 16.15 -10.18 -8.23
CA ASN A 193 16.51 -11.61 -8.21
C ASN A 193 15.73 -12.37 -7.11
N TYR A 194 15.56 -11.77 -5.92
CA TYR A 194 14.71 -12.37 -4.89
C TYR A 194 13.27 -12.55 -5.38
N TYR A 195 12.68 -11.56 -6.03
CA TYR A 195 11.31 -11.67 -6.55
C TYR A 195 11.18 -12.77 -7.62
N GLN A 196 12.16 -12.90 -8.51
CA GLN A 196 12.20 -13.99 -9.50
C GLN A 196 12.25 -15.36 -8.81
N ARG A 197 13.14 -15.51 -7.82
CA ARG A 197 13.25 -16.76 -7.04
C ARG A 197 11.98 -17.11 -6.28
N TYR A 198 11.29 -16.13 -5.70
CA TYR A 198 10.02 -16.34 -5.02
C TYR A 198 8.90 -16.76 -5.99
N ASN A 199 8.88 -16.18 -7.20
CA ASN A 199 7.95 -16.60 -8.25
C ASN A 199 8.21 -18.01 -8.78
N GLU A 200 9.47 -18.44 -8.83
CA GLU A 200 9.90 -19.79 -9.23
C GLU A 200 9.62 -20.83 -8.14
N ASP A 201 9.58 -20.44 -6.87
CA ASP A 201 9.34 -21.34 -5.74
C ASP A 201 7.86 -21.66 -5.57
N ALA A 202 7.35 -22.57 -6.39
CA ALA A 202 5.94 -22.98 -6.40
C ALA A 202 5.47 -23.62 -5.08
N ASP A 203 6.38 -24.25 -4.32
CA ASP A 203 6.03 -25.06 -3.14
C ASP A 203 5.73 -24.21 -1.89
N ARG A 204 6.20 -22.96 -1.84
CA ARG A 204 6.03 -22.05 -0.69
C ARG A 204 4.82 -21.11 -0.81
N TRP A 205 4.03 -21.21 -1.88
CA TRP A 205 2.80 -20.46 -2.05
C TRP A 205 1.65 -21.08 -1.27
N VAL A 206 0.98 -20.28 -0.44
CA VAL A 206 -0.10 -20.74 0.44
C VAL A 206 -1.43 -20.16 -0.01
N ALA A 207 -2.44 -21.01 -0.19
CA ALA A 207 -3.81 -20.59 -0.42
C ALA A 207 -4.44 -20.12 0.90
N LEU A 208 -5.04 -18.92 0.92
CA LEU A 208 -5.74 -18.40 2.10
C LEU A 208 -7.20 -18.88 2.19
N ALA A 209 -7.77 -19.35 1.08
CA ALA A 209 -9.13 -19.84 0.99
C ALA A 209 -9.19 -21.15 0.19
N PRO A 210 -10.15 -22.05 0.48
CA PRO A 210 -10.44 -23.19 -0.39
C PRO A 210 -10.81 -22.69 -1.80
N ASP A 211 -10.33 -23.38 -2.83
CA ASP A 211 -10.61 -23.09 -4.24
C ASP A 211 -10.19 -21.67 -4.72
N SER A 212 -9.22 -21.03 -4.05
CA SER A 212 -8.67 -19.75 -4.51
C SER A 212 -7.90 -19.91 -5.82
N ASP A 213 -7.93 -18.89 -6.68
CA ASP A 213 -7.08 -18.83 -7.88
C ASP A 213 -5.61 -18.95 -7.44
N PRO A 214 -4.77 -19.77 -8.10
CA PRO A 214 -3.33 -19.82 -7.81
C PRO A 214 -2.62 -18.46 -7.86
N ARG A 215 -3.20 -17.45 -8.54
CA ARG A 215 -2.70 -16.07 -8.55
C ARG A 215 -2.91 -15.33 -7.22
N ASP A 216 -3.92 -15.73 -6.46
CA ASP A 216 -4.28 -15.16 -5.15
C ASP A 216 -3.57 -15.88 -4.00
N ASN A 217 -2.82 -16.94 -4.29
CA ASN A 217 -1.95 -17.56 -3.31
C ASN A 217 -0.93 -16.53 -2.83
N VAL A 218 -0.59 -16.58 -1.55
CA VAL A 218 0.30 -15.62 -0.91
C VAL A 218 1.67 -16.22 -0.63
N TYR A 219 2.69 -15.37 -0.69
CA TYR A 219 4.06 -15.68 -0.32
C TYR A 219 4.54 -14.72 0.78
N PRO A 220 5.18 -15.22 1.86
CA PRO A 220 5.70 -14.37 2.92
C PRO A 220 7.05 -13.74 2.54
N VAL A 221 7.00 -12.50 2.06
CA VAL A 221 8.19 -11.72 1.67
C VAL A 221 8.76 -10.98 2.89
N PRO A 222 10.06 -11.15 3.20
CA PRO A 222 10.72 -10.38 4.27
C PRO A 222 10.68 -8.87 4.00
N LEU A 223 10.49 -8.08 5.06
CA LEU A 223 10.40 -6.62 4.93
C LEU A 223 11.64 -5.99 4.27
N GLU A 224 12.82 -6.55 4.53
CA GLU A 224 14.10 -6.12 3.94
C GLU A 224 14.18 -6.30 2.42
N ASN A 225 13.38 -7.21 1.87
CA ASN A 225 13.36 -7.51 0.44
C ASN A 225 12.34 -6.68 -0.32
N LEU A 226 11.46 -5.94 0.36
CA LEU A 226 10.59 -4.94 -0.26
C LEU A 226 11.40 -3.79 -0.86
N PRO A 227 10.86 -3.01 -1.81
CA PRO A 227 11.54 -1.88 -2.45
C PRO A 227 12.19 -0.94 -1.45
#